data_AF-A0A969GYM9-F1
#
_entry.id   AF-A0A969GYM9-F1
#
_cell.length_a   1.000
_cell.length_b   1.000
_cell.length_c   1.000
_cell.angle_alpha   90.00
_cell.angle_beta   90.00
_cell.angle_gamma   90.00
#
_symmetry.space_group_name_H-M   'P 1'
#
loop_
_entity.id
_entity.type
_entity.pdbx_description
1 polymer ?
#
loop_
_entity_poly.entity_id
_entity_poly.type
_entity_poly.pdbx_seq_one_letter_code
_entity_poly.pdbx_strand_id
1 'polypeptide(L)'
;PDLRRRRQRHHSSRWRQRIVVLETGIGFDTIQGFSLGSTKFGVTSTSDLSFTGSRSGTNVFLNGDQIAFVAGVQSSVLSNNVGNVFVTSGF
;
A
#
# COMPACT_ATOMS: atom_id res chain seq x y z
N PRO A 1 2.72 11.40 -54.25
CA PRO A 1 2.99 10.15 -53.51
C PRO A 1 3.62 10.46 -52.15
N ASP A 2 2.86 10.81 -51.12
CA ASP A 2 1.90 10.03 -50.33
C ASP A 2 2.50 8.90 -49.46
N LEU A 3 2.07 8.95 -48.18
CA LEU A 3 2.06 7.96 -47.11
C LEU A 3 3.30 7.64 -46.25
N ARG A 4 3.12 7.99 -44.97
CA ARG A 4 3.40 7.19 -43.77
C ARG A 4 4.84 7.17 -43.25
N ARG A 5 5.15 8.08 -42.32
CA ARG A 5 5.82 7.66 -41.07
C ARG A 5 5.10 8.18 -39.83
N ARG A 6 4.48 7.19 -39.19
CA ARG A 6 3.69 7.15 -37.97
C ARG A 6 4.27 8.03 -36.86
N ARG A 7 3.40 8.86 -36.28
CA ARG A 7 3.52 9.39 -34.93
C ARG A 7 3.68 8.21 -33.95
N GLN A 8 4.87 8.05 -33.38
CA GLN A 8 5.02 7.31 -32.12
C GLN A 8 4.40 8.17 -31.02
N ARG A 9 3.10 8.00 -30.81
CA ARG A 9 2.49 8.33 -29.53
C ARG A 9 3.03 7.30 -28.55
N HIS A 10 4.07 7.67 -27.81
CA HIS A 10 4.38 6.99 -26.57
C HIS A 10 3.16 7.17 -25.66
N HIS A 11 2.26 6.21 -25.69
CA HIS A 11 1.31 5.99 -24.62
C HIS A 11 2.15 5.52 -23.42
N SER A 12 2.71 6.48 -22.69
CA SER A 12 3.13 6.26 -21.32
C SER A 12 1.85 6.00 -20.55
N SER A 13 1.44 4.73 -20.47
CA SER A 13 0.47 4.28 -19.50
C SER A 13 1.07 4.58 -18.13
N ARG A 14 0.82 5.80 -17.61
CA ARG A 14 1.15 6.18 -16.26
C ARG A 14 0.25 5.32 -15.37
N TRP A 15 0.74 4.14 -15.03
CA TRP A 15 0.08 3.24 -14.10
C TRP A 15 -0.20 4.05 -12.83
N ARG A 16 -1.48 4.33 -12.57
CA ARG A 16 -1.92 4.89 -11.30
C ARG A 16 -1.69 3.80 -10.26
N GLN A 17 -0.55 3.84 -9.58
CA GLN A 17 -0.38 3.07 -8.35
C GLN A 17 -1.52 3.50 -7.41
N ARG A 18 -2.39 2.55 -7.05
CA ARG A 18 -3.46 2.80 -6.09
C ARG A 18 -2.81 2.77 -4.71
N ILE A 19 -2.58 3.96 -4.15
CA ILE A 19 -2.18 4.12 -2.77
C ILE A 19 -3.48 4.19 -1.97
N VAL A 20 -3.65 3.26 -1.03
CA VAL A 20 -4.73 3.34 -0.04
C VAL A 20 -4.17 4.11 1.15
N VAL A 21 -4.76 5.25 1.47
CA VAL A 21 -4.34 6.06 2.62
C VAL A 21 -4.97 5.49 3.88
N LEU A 22 -4.16 5.24 4.89
CA LEU A 22 -4.56 4.75 6.20
C LEU A 22 -4.43 5.89 7.21
N GLU A 23 -5.47 6.09 8.00
CA GLU A 23 -5.54 7.18 8.98
C GLU A 23 -5.66 6.62 10.39
N THR A 24 -5.12 7.36 11.36
CA THR A 24 -5.33 7.11 12.79
C THR A 24 -6.64 7.73 13.24
N GLY A 25 -7.31 7.12 14.22
CA GLY A 25 -8.54 7.66 14.81
C GLY A 25 -9.51 6.57 15.23
N ILE A 26 -10.79 6.81 15.01
CA ILE A 26 -11.83 5.85 15.40
C ILE A 26 -12.02 4.83 14.27
N GLY A 27 -11.68 3.58 14.56
CA GLY A 27 -11.85 2.45 13.65
C GLY A 27 -10.59 2.15 12.84
N PHE A 28 -10.68 1.20 11.91
CA PHE A 28 -9.57 0.76 11.08
C PHE A 28 -10.06 0.22 9.74
N ASP A 29 -9.18 0.23 8.73
CA ASP A 29 -9.50 -0.31 7.42
C ASP A 29 -9.33 -1.83 7.35
N THR A 30 -10.26 -2.54 6.71
CA THR A 30 -10.07 -3.96 6.40
C THR A 30 -9.64 -4.13 4.96
N ILE A 31 -8.46 -4.70 4.75
CA ILE A 31 -7.84 -4.87 3.43
C ILE A 31 -7.86 -6.34 3.04
N GLN A 32 -8.46 -6.58 1.87
CA GLN A 32 -8.52 -7.89 1.22
C GLN A 32 -7.74 -7.85 -0.09
N GLY A 33 -7.12 -8.98 -0.46
CA GLY A 33 -6.40 -9.10 -1.73
C GLY A 33 -5.07 -8.34 -1.78
N PHE A 34 -4.38 -8.17 -0.64
CA PHE A 34 -3.03 -7.62 -0.61
C PHE A 34 -2.08 -8.46 -1.47
N SER A 35 -1.27 -7.79 -2.28
CA SER A 35 -0.21 -8.43 -3.06
C SER A 35 1.08 -7.63 -2.96
N LEU A 36 2.15 -8.31 -2.55
CA LEU A 36 3.46 -7.70 -2.39
C LEU A 36 3.95 -7.13 -3.74
N GLY A 37 4.44 -5.90 -3.73
CA GLY A 37 4.91 -5.19 -4.94
C GLY A 37 3.83 -4.51 -5.76
N SER A 38 2.55 -4.88 -5.58
CA SER A 38 1.42 -4.24 -6.27
C SER A 38 0.65 -3.28 -5.36
N THR A 39 0.51 -3.62 -4.08
CA THR A 39 -0.21 -2.82 -3.09
C THR A 39 0.73 -1.84 -2.37
N LYS A 40 0.28 -0.59 -2.21
CA LYS A 40 0.96 0.45 -1.43
C LYS A 40 -0.03 1.08 -0.44
N PHE A 41 0.41 1.28 0.79
CA PHE A 41 -0.33 1.98 1.83
C PHE A 41 0.31 3.34 2.12
N GLY A 42 -0.49 4.39 2.03
CA GLY A 42 -0.12 5.73 2.42
C GLY A 42 -0.33 5.89 3.91
N VAL A 43 0.71 6.29 4.64
CA VAL A 43 0.65 6.55 6.08
C VAL A 43 1.27 7.91 6.37
N THR A 44 0.90 8.53 7.49
CA THR A 44 1.48 9.81 7.93
C THR A 44 2.93 9.66 8.40
N SER A 45 3.31 8.49 8.92
CA SER A 45 4.70 8.13 9.22
C SER A 45 4.93 6.62 9.10
N THR A 46 6.16 6.22 8.82
CA THR A 46 6.61 4.83 8.93
C THR A 46 7.41 4.57 10.20
N SER A 47 7.84 5.61 10.92
CA SER A 47 8.29 5.46 12.29
C SER A 47 7.08 5.02 13.12
N ASP A 48 7.25 4.02 13.99
CA ASP A 48 6.17 3.53 14.87
C ASP A 48 5.07 2.69 14.21
N LEU A 49 5.32 2.21 12.97
CA LEU A 49 4.55 1.10 12.43
C LEU A 49 4.86 -0.19 13.20
N SER A 50 3.81 -0.90 13.62
CA SER A 50 3.94 -2.24 14.20
C SER A 50 2.89 -3.20 13.65
N PHE A 51 3.22 -4.48 13.70
CA PHE A 51 2.46 -5.53 13.03
C PHE A 51 2.19 -6.68 14.00
N THR A 52 0.92 -6.94 14.28
CA THR A 52 0.51 -8.06 15.12
C THR A 52 -0.18 -9.10 14.25
N GLY A 53 0.48 -10.25 14.11
CA GLY A 53 -0.08 -11.39 13.39
C GLY A 53 -1.24 -12.02 14.15
N SER A 54 -2.24 -12.48 13.40
CA SER A 54 -3.36 -13.28 13.88
C SER A 54 -3.55 -14.49 12.98
N ARG A 55 -4.43 -15.41 13.36
CA ARG A 55 -4.75 -16.59 12.53
C ARG A 55 -5.35 -16.22 11.16
N SER A 56 -6.00 -15.05 11.06
CA SER A 56 -6.75 -14.63 9.87
C SER A 56 -6.06 -13.54 9.04
N GLY A 57 -4.92 -13.01 9.50
CA GLY A 57 -4.25 -11.88 8.86
C GLY A 57 -3.40 -11.08 9.82
N THR A 58 -3.08 -9.83 9.47
CA THR A 58 -2.23 -8.96 10.29
C THR A 58 -2.91 -7.65 10.63
N ASN A 59 -2.92 -7.30 11.90
CA ASN A 59 -3.26 -5.95 12.35
C ASN A 59 -2.03 -5.05 12.18
N VAL A 60 -2.25 -3.89 11.55
CA VAL A 60 -1.27 -2.84 11.35
C VAL A 60 -1.59 -1.70 12.30
N PHE A 61 -0.59 -1.29 13.07
CA PHE A 61 -0.71 -0.19 14.00
C PHE A 61 0.26 0.93 13.64
N LEU A 62 -0.15 2.16 13.91
CA LEU A 62 0.69 3.35 13.83
C LEU A 62 0.52 4.15 15.12
N ASN A 63 1.63 4.44 15.81
CA ASN A 63 1.59 5.13 17.11
C ASN A 63 0.69 4.45 18.17
N GLY A 64 0.60 3.12 18.12
CA GLY A 64 -0.25 2.32 19.02
C GLY A 64 -1.72 2.26 18.63
N ASP A 65 -2.16 2.99 17.60
CA ASP A 65 -3.51 2.93 17.06
C ASP A 65 -3.62 1.92 15.93
N GLN A 66 -4.70 1.14 15.89
CA GLN A 66 -4.92 0.16 14.82
C GLN A 66 -5.46 0.90 13.59
N ILE A 67 -4.66 0.96 12.53
CA ILE A 67 -5.05 1.68 11.30
C ILE A 67 -5.57 0.74 10.21
N ALA A 68 -5.16 -0.53 10.23
CA ALA A 68 -5.66 -1.52 9.27
C ALA A 68 -5.60 -2.96 9.77
N PHE A 69 -6.42 -3.82 9.16
CA PHE A 69 -6.29 -5.27 9.19
C PHE A 69 -6.12 -5.79 7.77
N VAL A 70 -5.01 -6.48 7.51
CA VAL A 70 -4.71 -7.09 6.21
C VAL A 70 -5.01 -8.59 6.27
N ALA A 71 -6.12 -8.99 5.66
CA ALA A 71 -6.60 -10.37 5.68
C ALA A 71 -5.66 -11.31 4.90
N GLY A 72 -5.40 -12.49 5.46
CA GLY A 72 -4.63 -13.56 4.81
C GLY A 72 -3.12 -13.30 4.69
N VAL A 73 -2.61 -12.21 5.28
CA VAL A 73 -1.19 -11.84 5.22
C VAL A 73 -0.54 -12.04 6.58
N GLN A 74 0.65 -12.64 6.58
CA GLN A 74 1.47 -12.79 7.78
C GLN A 74 2.19 -11.48 8.12
N SER A 75 2.38 -11.22 9.41
CA SER A 75 3.01 -9.97 9.87
C SER A 75 4.44 -9.82 9.39
N SER A 76 5.18 -10.93 9.28
CA SER A 76 6.54 -10.99 8.73
C SER A 76 6.62 -10.48 7.29
N VAL A 77 5.59 -10.68 6.48
CA VAL A 77 5.57 -10.19 5.09
C VAL A 77 5.55 -8.67 5.07
N LEU A 78 4.76 -8.05 5.94
CA LEU A 78 4.66 -6.59 6.06
C LEU A 78 5.92 -6.02 6.73
N SER A 79 6.37 -6.59 7.85
CA SER A 79 7.54 -6.11 8.59
C SER A 79 8.83 -6.18 7.78
N ASN A 80 9.01 -7.23 6.97
CA ASN A 80 10.20 -7.38 6.12
C ASN A 80 10.16 -6.49 4.87
N ASN A 81 9.02 -5.88 4.57
CA ASN A 81 8.81 -5.08 3.36
C ASN A 81 8.26 -3.69 3.65
N VAL A 82 8.50 -3.14 4.84
CA VAL A 82 7.92 -1.84 5.26
C VAL A 82 8.17 -0.76 4.21
N GLY A 83 9.41 -0.54 3.79
CA GLY A 83 9.74 0.48 2.77
C GLY A 83 9.20 0.19 1.36
N ASN A 84 8.78 -1.05 1.10
CA ASN A 84 8.16 -1.45 -0.17
C ASN A 84 6.63 -1.41 -0.11
N VAL A 85 6.02 -1.41 1.06
CA VAL A 85 4.56 -1.47 1.21
C VAL A 85 4.02 -0.14 1.71
N PHE A 86 4.68 0.48 2.68
CA PHE A 86 4.25 1.72 3.32
C PHE A 86 5.05 2.89 2.77
N VAL A 87 4.33 3.92 2.34
CA VAL A 87 4.91 5.17 1.85
C VAL A 87 4.37 6.32 2.66
N THR A 88 5.26 7.22 3.08
CA THR A 88 4.85 8.45 3.76
C THR A 88 4.09 9.31 2.76
N SER A 89 2.82 9.56 3.05
CA SER A 89 2.00 10.45 2.25
C SER A 89 2.00 11.81 2.96
N GLY A 90 2.72 12.77 2.39
CA GLY A 90 2.72 14.15 2.90
C GLY A 90 1.36 14.78 2.63
N PHE A 91 0.47 14.71 3.61
CA PHE A 91 -0.79 15.45 3.65
C PHE A 91 -0.64 16.64 4.59
#